data_AF-A0A935C2R7-F1
#
_entry.id   AF-A0A935C2R7-F1
#
_cell.length_a   1.000
_cell.length_b   1.000
_cell.length_c   1.000
_cell.angle_alpha   90.00
_cell.angle_beta   90.00
_cell.angle_gamma   90.00
#
_symmetry.space_group_name_H-M   'P 1'
#
loop_
_entity.id
_entity.type
_entity.pdbx_description
1 polymer ?
#
loop_
_entity_poly.entity_id
_entity_poly.type
_entity_poly.pdbx_seq_one_letter_code
_entity_poly.pdbx_strand_id
1 'polypeptide(L)'
;MATEFTIPLHRFDTNLLPPEARQVGTDAFRTAVMVHFAAEYAAQGQTAMVTVDDQEITVRAFPAEASALDFVMPMLKGGRIAEAVPYLESLTRSAPANAEVLYNLGIAYSELCQYDEAIIRLKRAVQLEPGHAHAWVGIGTAYHRMRKPEQALEAFGKAVEANPDDGYTRRNLGGMLIGFKRIGEAVMHLRRALDLMPDDPQAIFGLATALEQLGTREAAEEADGLYLRFIEEHPNSPMAEQAEKARTAFAQRRLKAASVGGFRPDVMMYISGALQTFRQQGPQTCRAIALEIAMLGRNGLDINDPDEKYTLKSLPGRFSGLHLLAIMYTAFRQIDPTMDTGADFAAEYTAALDLQPR
;
A
#
# COMPACT_ATOMS: atom_id res chain seq x y z
N MET A 1 19.06 -25.89 38.01
CA MET A 1 19.47 -26.53 36.74
C MET A 1 18.28 -27.34 36.23
N ALA A 2 18.05 -27.38 34.92
CA ALA A 2 17.00 -28.22 34.36
C ALA A 2 17.39 -29.71 34.49
N THR A 3 16.43 -30.56 34.84
CA THR A 3 16.62 -32.02 34.89
C THR A 3 16.09 -32.61 33.60
N GLU A 4 16.83 -33.52 32.98
CA GLU A 4 16.45 -34.19 31.74
C GLU A 4 16.68 -35.70 31.85
N PHE A 5 15.72 -36.48 31.36
CA PHE A 5 15.85 -37.94 31.22
C PHE A 5 14.95 -38.46 30.10
N THR A 6 15.25 -39.66 29.62
CA THR A 6 14.44 -40.36 28.61
C THR A 6 13.92 -41.68 29.14
N ILE A 7 12.71 -42.07 28.70
CA ILE A 7 12.08 -43.34 29.00
C ILE A 7 11.80 -44.06 27.67
N PRO A 8 12.41 -45.22 27.40
CA PRO A 8 12.03 -46.03 26.24
C PRO A 8 10.54 -46.39 26.29
N LEU A 9 9.80 -46.24 25.19
CA LEU A 9 8.34 -46.40 25.16
C LEU A 9 7.88 -47.75 25.70
N HIS A 10 8.60 -48.83 25.38
CA HIS A 10 8.29 -50.18 25.86
C HIS A 10 8.44 -50.36 27.38
N ARG A 11 9.07 -49.40 28.08
CA ARG A 11 9.22 -49.38 29.54
C ARG A 11 8.25 -48.43 30.23
N PHE A 12 7.50 -47.63 29.48
CA PHE A 12 6.53 -46.71 30.06
C PHE A 12 5.29 -47.49 30.55
N ASP A 13 4.89 -47.28 31.81
CA ASP A 13 3.68 -47.90 32.36
C ASP A 13 2.43 -47.16 31.87
N THR A 14 1.74 -47.76 30.90
CA THR A 14 0.53 -47.18 30.31
C THR A 14 -0.65 -47.12 31.28
N ASN A 15 -0.59 -47.79 32.44
CA ASN A 15 -1.65 -47.70 33.45
C ASN A 15 -1.69 -46.33 34.15
N LEU A 16 -0.63 -45.54 34.02
CA LEU A 16 -0.58 -44.13 34.45
C LEU A 16 -1.50 -43.23 33.63
N LEU A 17 -2.00 -43.71 32.49
CA LEU A 17 -2.85 -42.96 31.57
C LEU A 17 -4.33 -43.42 31.62
N PRO A 18 -5.27 -42.54 31.22
CA PRO A 18 -6.67 -42.91 30.99
C PRO A 18 -6.80 -44.09 30.02
N PRO A 19 -7.76 -45.01 30.22
CA PRO A 19 -7.92 -46.22 29.40
C PRO A 19 -7.92 -45.96 27.89
N GLU A 20 -8.60 -44.91 27.45
CA GLU A 20 -8.73 -44.46 26.05
C GLU A 20 -7.41 -44.00 25.42
N ALA A 21 -6.40 -43.68 26.24
CA ALA A 21 -5.09 -43.19 25.79
C ALA A 21 -3.97 -44.22 25.96
N ARG A 22 -4.27 -45.48 26.31
CA ARG A 22 -3.23 -46.50 26.57
C ARG A 22 -2.62 -47.11 25.31
N GLN A 23 -3.21 -46.86 24.14
CA GLN A 23 -2.70 -47.37 22.87
C GLN A 23 -1.45 -46.57 22.44
N VAL A 24 -0.27 -47.15 22.69
CA VAL A 24 1.03 -46.56 22.33
C VAL A 24 1.08 -46.21 20.84
N GLY A 25 1.65 -45.04 20.53
CA GLY A 25 1.79 -44.52 19.16
C GLY A 25 0.61 -43.69 18.67
N THR A 26 -0.51 -43.63 19.41
CA THR A 26 -1.64 -42.75 19.07
C THR A 26 -1.41 -41.32 19.55
N ASP A 27 -2.07 -40.34 18.92
CA ASP A 27 -2.07 -38.95 19.39
C ASP A 27 -2.67 -38.80 20.78
N ALA A 28 -3.67 -39.63 21.11
CA ALA A 28 -4.27 -39.70 22.43
C ALA A 28 -3.23 -40.14 23.48
N PHE A 29 -2.44 -41.17 23.19
CA PHE A 29 -1.34 -41.60 24.04
C PHE A 29 -0.29 -40.49 24.22
N ARG A 30 0.21 -39.91 23.12
CA ARG A 30 1.22 -38.83 23.17
C ARG A 30 0.72 -37.65 24.02
N THR A 31 -0.52 -37.23 23.83
CA THR A 31 -1.14 -36.15 24.59
C THR A 31 -1.26 -36.49 26.07
N ALA A 32 -1.74 -37.70 26.39
CA ALA A 32 -1.90 -38.12 27.78
C ALA A 32 -0.57 -38.24 28.53
N VAL A 33 0.50 -38.72 27.87
CA VAL A 33 1.86 -38.75 28.43
C VAL A 33 2.35 -37.34 28.77
N MET A 34 2.20 -36.38 27.85
CA MET A 34 2.62 -35.00 28.09
C MET A 34 1.85 -34.36 29.25
N VAL A 35 0.53 -34.56 29.29
CA VAL A 35 -0.33 -34.05 30.37
C VAL A 35 0.02 -34.68 31.72
N HIS A 36 0.30 -35.99 31.74
CA HIS A 36 0.67 -36.72 32.96
C HIS A 36 1.93 -36.14 33.61
N PHE A 37 3.03 -36.07 32.86
CA PHE A 37 4.29 -35.53 33.38
C PHE A 37 4.17 -34.03 33.69
N ALA A 38 3.47 -33.25 32.84
CA ALA A 38 3.23 -31.85 33.13
C ALA A 38 2.54 -31.64 34.48
N ALA A 39 1.50 -32.45 34.79
CA ALA A 39 0.79 -32.38 36.06
C ALA A 39 1.68 -32.81 37.25
N GLU A 40 2.47 -33.88 37.08
CA GLU A 40 3.40 -34.38 38.10
C GLU A 40 4.44 -33.32 38.49
N TYR A 41 5.04 -32.66 37.50
CA TYR A 41 6.03 -31.61 37.73
C TYR A 41 5.40 -30.31 38.22
N ALA A 42 4.21 -29.95 37.73
CA ALA A 42 3.47 -28.78 38.23
C ALA A 42 3.14 -28.91 39.73
N ALA A 43 2.81 -30.12 40.21
CA ALA A 43 2.58 -30.38 41.63
C ALA A 43 3.82 -30.12 42.51
N GLN A 44 5.01 -30.11 41.91
CA GLN A 44 6.30 -29.82 42.55
C GLN A 44 6.74 -28.36 42.33
N GLY A 45 5.89 -27.51 41.74
CA GLY A 45 6.25 -26.15 41.37
C GLY A 45 7.27 -26.08 40.24
N GLN A 46 7.20 -27.02 39.28
CA GLN A 46 8.08 -27.08 38.13
C GLN A 46 7.27 -27.10 36.83
N THR A 47 7.89 -26.68 35.73
CA THR A 47 7.33 -26.83 34.38
C THR A 47 8.06 -27.95 33.66
N ALA A 48 7.33 -28.91 33.08
CA ALA A 48 7.93 -29.95 32.26
C ALA A 48 7.59 -29.77 30.78
N MET A 49 8.62 -29.88 29.93
CA MET A 49 8.44 -30.12 28.50
C MET A 49 8.66 -31.60 28.23
N VAL A 50 7.71 -32.18 27.53
CA VAL A 50 7.64 -33.61 27.27
C VAL A 50 7.48 -33.81 25.78
N THR A 51 8.42 -34.50 25.15
CA THR A 51 8.31 -34.95 23.77
C THR A 51 8.16 -36.47 23.74
N VAL A 52 7.38 -36.96 22.77
CA VAL A 52 7.13 -38.39 22.59
C VAL A 52 7.37 -38.68 21.11
N ASP A 53 8.45 -39.39 20.81
CA ASP A 53 8.71 -39.89 19.46
C ASP A 53 8.30 -41.36 19.33
N ASP A 54 8.82 -42.07 18.33
CA ASP A 54 8.47 -43.48 18.07
C ASP A 54 9.27 -44.48 18.93
N GLN A 55 10.27 -44.03 19.70
CA GLN A 55 11.15 -44.88 20.50
C GLN A 55 11.15 -44.53 21.99
N GLU A 56 11.06 -43.26 22.34
CA GLU A 56 11.20 -42.77 23.71
C GLU A 56 10.33 -41.55 24.05
N ILE A 57 10.16 -41.36 25.36
CA ILE A 57 9.58 -40.16 25.96
C ILE A 57 10.75 -39.38 26.55
N THR A 58 10.94 -38.14 26.12
CA THR A 58 11.93 -37.23 26.72
C THR A 58 11.21 -36.26 27.63
N VAL A 59 11.63 -36.18 28.90
CA VAL A 59 11.09 -35.25 29.88
C VAL A 59 12.19 -34.29 30.31
N ARG A 60 11.91 -33.00 30.19
CA ARG A 60 12.79 -31.92 30.63
C ARG A 60 12.05 -31.01 31.59
N ALA A 61 12.49 -30.95 32.84
CA ALA A 61 11.86 -30.19 33.91
C ALA A 61 12.64 -28.92 34.24
N PHE A 62 11.92 -27.83 34.46
CA PHE A 62 12.41 -26.49 34.77
C PHE A 62 11.83 -26.03 36.11
N PRO A 63 12.63 -25.35 36.96
CA PRO A 63 12.11 -24.67 38.15
C PRO A 63 11.03 -23.64 37.80
N ALA A 64 10.09 -23.35 38.71
CA ALA A 64 9.06 -22.31 38.51
C ALA A 64 9.63 -20.94 38.15
N GLU A 65 10.82 -20.58 38.64
CA GLU A 65 11.43 -19.28 38.32
C GLU A 65 12.04 -19.22 36.91
N ALA A 66 12.24 -20.37 36.25
CA ALA A 66 12.81 -20.45 34.92
C ALA A 66 11.69 -20.57 33.87
N SER A 67 11.71 -19.70 32.87
CA SER A 67 10.77 -19.82 31.76
C SER A 67 11.18 -21.01 30.90
N ALA A 68 10.31 -22.02 30.79
CA ALA A 68 10.52 -23.12 29.85
C ALA A 68 10.62 -22.62 28.39
N LEU A 69 10.08 -21.43 28.10
CA LEU A 69 10.24 -20.76 26.82
C LEU A 69 11.70 -20.35 26.56
N ASP A 70 12.49 -20.00 27.58
CA ASP A 70 13.91 -19.61 27.44
C ASP A 70 14.75 -20.73 26.82
N PHE A 71 14.34 -21.99 26.99
CA PHE A 71 14.98 -23.13 26.33
C PHE A 71 14.69 -23.16 24.83
N VAL A 72 13.48 -22.78 24.42
CA VAL A 72 13.02 -22.83 23.04
C VAL A 72 13.44 -21.59 22.25
N MET A 73 13.54 -20.42 22.90
CA MET A 73 13.86 -19.15 22.25
C MET A 73 15.18 -19.18 21.43
N PRO A 74 16.28 -19.80 21.89
CA PRO A 74 17.49 -19.94 21.08
C PRO A 74 17.29 -20.77 19.81
N MET A 75 16.39 -21.76 19.81
CA MET A 75 16.07 -22.56 18.63
C MET A 75 15.33 -21.70 17.60
N LEU A 76 14.31 -20.96 18.06
CA LEU A 76 13.53 -20.05 17.22
C LEU A 76 14.42 -18.97 16.60
N LYS A 77 15.23 -18.30 17.42
CA LYS A 77 16.19 -17.27 16.95
C LYS A 77 17.25 -17.83 16.01
N GLY A 78 17.62 -19.10 16.19
CA GLY A 78 18.56 -19.81 15.32
C GLY A 78 17.94 -20.41 14.05
N GLY A 79 16.64 -20.20 13.80
CA GLY A 79 15.93 -20.77 12.65
C GLY A 79 15.71 -22.28 12.72
N ARG A 80 15.94 -22.91 13.87
CA ARG A 80 15.70 -24.35 14.11
C ARG A 80 14.22 -24.59 14.46
N ILE A 81 13.35 -24.16 13.55
CA ILE A 81 11.90 -24.08 13.79
C ILE A 81 11.28 -25.47 13.98
N ALA A 82 11.63 -26.42 13.10
CA ALA A 82 11.13 -27.79 13.20
C ALA A 82 11.53 -28.48 14.52
N GLU A 83 12.70 -28.14 15.08
CA GLU A 83 13.15 -28.63 16.39
C GLU A 83 12.37 -27.98 17.54
N ALA A 84 12.01 -26.70 17.41
CA ALA A 84 11.29 -25.94 18.44
C ALA A 84 9.81 -26.34 18.58
N VAL A 85 9.15 -26.70 17.48
CA VAL A 85 7.69 -26.96 17.44
C VAL A 85 7.23 -28.01 18.45
N PRO A 86 7.84 -29.21 18.55
CA PRO A 86 7.41 -30.23 19.52
C PRO A 86 7.43 -29.74 20.97
N TYR A 87 8.41 -28.90 21.33
CA TYR A 87 8.51 -28.30 22.66
C TYR A 87 7.40 -27.29 22.90
N LEU A 88 7.13 -26.41 21.93
CA LEU A 88 6.03 -25.45 22.01
C LEU A 88 4.67 -26.15 22.09
N GLU A 89 4.45 -27.22 21.31
CA GLU A 89 3.23 -28.02 21.42
C GLU A 89 3.08 -28.61 22.83
N SER A 90 4.16 -29.16 23.40
CA SER A 90 4.17 -29.70 24.76
C SER A 90 3.80 -28.62 25.79
N LEU A 91 4.36 -27.42 25.66
CA LEU A 91 4.02 -26.27 26.50
C LEU A 91 2.55 -25.86 26.36
N THR A 92 1.98 -25.89 25.14
CA THR A 92 0.54 -25.60 24.96
C THR A 92 -0.39 -26.67 25.51
N ARG A 93 0.05 -27.94 25.62
CA ARG A 93 -0.76 -29.02 26.23
C ARG A 93 -0.75 -28.92 27.76
N SER A 94 0.38 -28.55 28.35
CA SER A 94 0.56 -28.41 29.80
C SER A 94 -0.02 -27.10 30.36
N ALA A 95 0.16 -26.00 29.64
CA ALA A 95 -0.35 -24.67 29.98
C ALA A 95 -1.15 -24.09 28.80
N PRO A 96 -2.39 -24.56 28.56
CA PRO A 96 -3.19 -24.20 27.38
C PRO A 96 -3.65 -22.73 27.35
N ALA A 97 -3.46 -21.99 28.43
CA ALA A 97 -3.83 -20.59 28.59
C ALA A 97 -2.62 -19.64 28.65
N ASN A 98 -1.55 -19.94 27.92
CA ASN A 98 -0.38 -19.06 27.80
C ASN A 98 -0.33 -18.42 26.39
N ALA A 99 -0.63 -17.13 26.30
CA ALA A 99 -0.70 -16.40 25.04
C ALA A 99 0.66 -16.31 24.33
N GLU A 100 1.75 -16.13 25.07
CA GLU A 100 3.10 -16.02 24.52
C GLU A 100 3.58 -17.34 23.89
N VAL A 101 3.32 -18.49 24.54
CA VAL A 101 3.63 -19.81 23.97
C VAL A 101 2.78 -20.07 22.72
N LEU A 102 1.48 -19.75 22.77
CA LEU A 102 0.58 -19.88 21.63
C LEU A 102 1.00 -19.00 20.46
N TYR A 103 1.45 -17.78 20.74
CA TYR A 103 2.01 -16.86 19.75
C TYR A 103 3.25 -17.47 19.09
N ASN A 104 4.24 -17.89 19.88
CA ASN A 104 5.47 -18.48 19.35
C ASN A 104 5.21 -19.77 18.55
N LEU A 105 4.29 -20.63 19.01
CA LEU A 105 3.88 -21.82 18.25
C LEU A 105 3.20 -21.44 16.93
N GLY A 106 2.35 -20.42 16.96
CA GLY A 106 1.68 -19.89 15.77
C GLY A 106 2.66 -19.33 14.74
N ILE A 107 3.66 -18.57 15.17
CA ILE A 107 4.73 -18.09 14.31
C ILE A 107 5.55 -19.25 13.73
N ALA A 108 5.93 -20.22 14.57
CA ALA A 108 6.66 -21.41 14.12
C ALA A 108 5.90 -22.18 13.02
N TYR A 109 4.60 -22.42 13.19
CA TYR A 109 3.77 -23.02 12.14
C TYR A 109 3.70 -22.15 10.88
N SER A 110 3.63 -20.82 11.01
CA SER A 110 3.63 -19.92 9.86
C SER A 110 4.94 -19.99 9.07
N GLU A 111 6.08 -20.11 9.74
CA GLU A 111 7.39 -20.27 9.10
C GLU A 111 7.52 -21.63 8.39
N LEU A 112 6.87 -22.66 8.92
CA LEU A 112 6.72 -23.97 8.27
C LEU A 112 5.62 -24.01 7.19
N CYS A 113 5.05 -22.86 6.82
CA CYS A 113 3.95 -22.73 5.85
C CYS A 113 2.65 -23.46 6.25
N GLN A 114 2.50 -23.85 7.51
CA GLN A 114 1.30 -24.47 8.08
C GLN A 114 0.33 -23.39 8.57
N TYR A 115 -0.18 -22.59 7.63
CA TYR A 115 -0.92 -21.36 7.93
C TYR A 115 -2.23 -21.58 8.70
N ASP A 116 -2.96 -22.67 8.44
CA ASP A 116 -4.20 -22.95 9.17
C ASP A 116 -3.94 -23.22 10.67
N GLU A 117 -2.92 -24.03 10.98
CA GLU A 117 -2.48 -24.27 12.36
C GLU A 117 -1.97 -22.99 13.03
N ALA A 118 -1.17 -22.20 12.30
CA ALA A 118 -0.71 -20.89 12.76
C ALA A 118 -1.89 -20.01 13.20
N ILE A 119 -2.90 -19.87 12.33
CA ILE A 119 -4.09 -19.05 12.61
C ILE A 119 -4.86 -19.57 13.82
N ILE A 120 -5.02 -20.88 13.99
CA ILE A 120 -5.70 -21.46 15.15
C ILE A 120 -5.00 -21.04 16.45
N ARG A 121 -3.67 -21.20 16.53
CA ARG A 121 -2.90 -20.85 17.74
C ARG A 121 -2.84 -19.35 17.99
N LEU A 122 -2.62 -18.55 16.95
CA LEU A 122 -2.59 -17.09 17.09
C LEU A 122 -3.97 -16.52 17.47
N LYS A 123 -5.06 -17.05 16.91
CA LYS A 123 -6.42 -16.68 17.33
C LYS A 123 -6.67 -17.01 18.80
N ARG A 124 -6.15 -18.14 19.28
CA ARG A 124 -6.22 -18.47 20.70
C ARG A 124 -5.40 -17.50 21.55
N ALA A 125 -4.22 -17.10 21.10
CA ALA A 125 -3.39 -16.10 21.78
C ALA A 125 -4.14 -14.75 21.94
N VAL A 126 -4.73 -14.22 20.86
CA VAL A 126 -5.49 -12.95 20.94
C VAL A 126 -6.84 -13.07 21.67
N GLN A 127 -7.38 -14.28 21.84
CA GLN A 127 -8.53 -14.49 22.73
C GLN A 127 -8.15 -14.36 24.20
N LEU A 128 -6.95 -14.81 24.56
CA LEU A 128 -6.42 -14.69 25.92
C LEU A 128 -5.93 -13.25 26.19
N GLU A 129 -5.26 -12.66 25.20
CA GLU A 129 -4.71 -11.31 25.27
C GLU A 129 -5.10 -10.51 24.03
N PRO A 130 -6.28 -9.83 24.03
CA PRO A 130 -6.76 -9.06 22.89
C PRO A 130 -5.80 -7.95 22.43
N GLY A 131 -4.99 -7.41 23.34
CA GLY A 131 -3.97 -6.39 23.07
C GLY A 131 -2.64 -6.93 22.52
N HIS A 132 -2.52 -8.22 22.24
CA HIS A 132 -1.27 -8.81 21.72
C HIS A 132 -1.06 -8.45 20.24
N ALA A 133 -0.56 -7.25 19.97
CA ALA A 133 -0.41 -6.71 18.62
C ALA A 133 0.36 -7.65 17.66
N HIS A 134 1.48 -8.24 18.10
CA HIS A 134 2.27 -9.14 17.26
C HIS A 134 1.52 -10.43 16.84
N ALA A 135 0.56 -10.91 17.66
CA ALA A 135 -0.25 -12.06 17.31
C ALA A 135 -1.27 -11.69 16.22
N TRP A 136 -1.87 -10.50 16.30
CA TRP A 136 -2.70 -9.95 15.22
C TRP A 136 -1.91 -9.77 13.91
N VAL A 137 -0.66 -9.29 13.98
CA VAL A 137 0.25 -9.23 12.82
C VAL A 137 0.49 -10.62 12.23
N GLY A 138 0.77 -11.61 13.08
CA GLY A 138 0.94 -13.00 12.65
C GLY A 138 -0.29 -13.54 11.92
N ILE A 139 -1.49 -13.27 12.43
CA ILE A 139 -2.77 -13.68 11.79
C ILE A 139 -2.90 -13.00 10.43
N GLY A 140 -2.63 -11.70 10.35
CA GLY A 140 -2.69 -10.93 9.10
C GLY A 140 -1.73 -11.47 8.05
N THR A 141 -0.48 -11.73 8.43
CA THR A 141 0.55 -12.31 7.54
C THR A 141 0.15 -13.71 7.08
N ALA A 142 -0.34 -14.58 7.96
CA ALA A 142 -0.78 -15.92 7.58
C ALA A 142 -1.94 -15.86 6.56
N TYR A 143 -2.98 -15.05 6.82
CA TYR A 143 -4.07 -14.86 5.86
C TYR A 143 -3.60 -14.27 4.53
N HIS A 144 -2.66 -13.31 4.56
CA HIS A 144 -2.09 -12.74 3.35
C HIS A 144 -1.36 -13.80 2.51
N ARG A 145 -0.54 -14.66 3.15
CA ARG A 145 0.14 -15.79 2.49
C ARG A 145 -0.83 -16.81 1.90
N MET A 146 -1.98 -17.01 2.54
CA MET A 146 -3.07 -17.83 2.03
C MET A 146 -3.91 -17.17 0.92
N ARG A 147 -3.55 -15.95 0.49
CA ARG A 147 -4.33 -15.15 -0.48
C ARG A 147 -5.78 -14.89 -0.02
N LYS A 148 -5.95 -14.62 1.27
CA LYS A 148 -7.21 -14.24 1.93
C LYS A 148 -7.14 -12.77 2.37
N PRO A 149 -7.20 -11.82 1.42
CA PRO A 149 -6.81 -10.43 1.69
C PRO A 149 -7.80 -9.70 2.62
N GLU A 150 -9.09 -10.06 2.65
CA GLU A 150 -10.08 -9.44 3.52
C GLU A 150 -9.82 -9.77 5.00
N GLN A 151 -9.57 -11.05 5.30
CA GLN A 151 -9.23 -11.47 6.67
C GLN A 151 -7.88 -10.92 7.12
N ALA A 152 -6.93 -10.81 6.19
CA ALA A 152 -5.65 -10.18 6.47
C ALA A 152 -5.83 -8.69 6.82
N LEU A 153 -6.66 -7.96 6.06
CA LEU A 153 -6.94 -6.55 6.29
C LEU A 153 -7.56 -6.33 7.68
N GLU A 154 -8.54 -7.16 8.07
CA GLU A 154 -9.15 -7.09 9.40
C GLU A 154 -8.12 -7.32 10.51
N ALA A 155 -7.27 -8.34 10.36
CA ALA A 155 -6.25 -8.68 11.36
C ALA A 155 -5.18 -7.58 11.50
N PHE A 156 -4.71 -7.00 10.39
CA PHE A 156 -3.79 -5.86 10.45
C PHE A 156 -4.44 -4.60 11.03
N GLY A 157 -5.74 -4.39 10.79
CA GLY A 157 -6.51 -3.33 11.47
C GLY A 157 -6.48 -3.48 12.99
N LYS A 158 -6.80 -4.68 13.49
CA LYS A 158 -6.74 -5.00 14.93
C LYS A 158 -5.32 -4.90 15.50
N ALA A 159 -4.30 -5.24 14.71
CA ALA A 159 -2.91 -5.05 15.12
C ALA A 159 -2.56 -3.57 15.35
N VAL A 160 -3.02 -2.67 14.46
CA VAL A 160 -2.84 -1.22 14.62
C VAL A 160 -3.65 -0.67 15.80
N GLU A 161 -4.85 -1.18 16.04
CA GLU A 161 -5.64 -0.81 17.23
C GLU A 161 -4.92 -1.20 18.53
N ALA A 162 -4.32 -2.40 18.56
CA ALA A 162 -3.59 -2.92 19.71
C ALA A 162 -2.23 -2.20 19.94
N ASN A 163 -1.51 -1.85 18.87
CA ASN A 163 -0.30 -1.04 18.96
C ASN A 163 -0.30 0.06 17.86
N PRO A 164 -0.78 1.27 18.19
CA PRO A 164 -0.84 2.37 17.26
C PRO A 164 0.53 2.92 16.83
N ASP A 165 1.63 2.58 17.49
CA ASP A 165 2.96 3.12 17.17
C ASP A 165 3.90 2.10 16.48
N ASP A 166 3.35 0.97 16.02
CA ASP A 166 4.08 0.05 15.15
C ASP A 166 4.05 0.52 13.69
N GLY A 167 5.14 1.17 13.27
CA GLY A 167 5.33 1.65 11.90
C GLY A 167 5.24 0.56 10.84
N TYR A 168 5.79 -0.64 11.09
CA TYR A 168 5.77 -1.74 10.13
C TYR A 168 4.36 -2.25 9.88
N THR A 169 3.57 -2.39 10.94
CA THR A 169 2.17 -2.81 10.83
C THR A 169 1.33 -1.78 10.10
N ARG A 170 1.50 -0.48 10.41
CA ARG A 170 0.83 0.61 9.68
C ARG A 170 1.15 0.62 8.19
N ARG A 171 2.43 0.43 7.86
CA ARG A 171 2.89 0.35 6.46
C ARG A 171 2.22 -0.81 5.73
N ASN A 172 2.21 -2.00 6.34
CA ASN A 172 1.59 -3.19 5.75
C ASN A 172 0.08 -2.98 5.55
N LEU A 173 -0.62 -2.43 6.55
CA LEU A 173 -2.04 -2.09 6.45
C LEU A 173 -2.30 -1.07 5.33
N GLY A 174 -1.49 -0.01 5.26
CA GLY A 174 -1.57 1.00 4.22
C GLY A 174 -1.40 0.44 2.81
N GLY A 175 -0.40 -0.42 2.60
CA GLY A 175 -0.20 -1.12 1.34
C GLY A 175 -1.39 -2.00 0.93
N MET A 176 -2.01 -2.69 1.88
CA MET A 176 -3.22 -3.47 1.62
C MET A 176 -4.42 -2.58 1.25
N LEU A 177 -4.61 -1.47 1.96
CA LEU A 177 -5.69 -0.51 1.69
C LEU A 177 -5.60 0.08 0.27
N ILE A 178 -4.40 0.28 -0.28
CA ILE A 178 -4.21 0.65 -1.70
C ILE A 178 -4.83 -0.42 -2.62
N GLY A 179 -4.54 -1.70 -2.37
CA GLY A 179 -5.10 -2.83 -3.12
C GLY A 179 -6.63 -2.90 -3.04
N PHE A 180 -7.20 -2.56 -1.89
CA PHE A 180 -8.65 -2.45 -1.65
C PHE A 180 -9.28 -1.14 -2.14
N LYS A 181 -8.51 -0.25 -2.79
CA LYS A 181 -8.96 1.07 -3.26
C LYS A 181 -9.49 2.00 -2.16
N ARG A 182 -9.12 1.74 -0.90
CA ARG A 182 -9.42 2.59 0.26
C ARG A 182 -8.31 3.63 0.44
N ILE A 183 -8.15 4.48 -0.58
CA ILE A 183 -6.95 5.32 -0.75
C ILE A 183 -6.78 6.36 0.38
N GLY A 184 -7.86 7.00 0.83
CA GLY A 184 -7.78 7.99 1.92
C GLY A 184 -7.25 7.39 3.23
N GLU A 185 -7.70 6.17 3.57
CA GLU A 185 -7.21 5.45 4.75
C GLU A 185 -5.78 4.98 4.56
N ALA A 186 -5.41 4.53 3.35
CA ALA A 186 -4.03 4.16 3.04
C ALA A 186 -3.07 5.34 3.30
N VAL A 187 -3.39 6.54 2.80
CA VAL A 187 -2.59 7.75 3.02
C VAL A 187 -2.43 8.04 4.51
N MET A 188 -3.50 7.95 5.30
CA MET A 188 -3.44 8.15 6.76
C MET A 188 -2.46 7.18 7.43
N HIS A 189 -2.55 5.88 7.14
CA HIS A 189 -1.68 4.88 7.75
C HIS A 189 -0.23 4.98 7.26
N LEU A 190 -0.01 5.23 5.97
CA LEU A 190 1.33 5.35 5.39
C LEU A 190 2.05 6.62 5.84
N ARG A 191 1.34 7.75 5.99
CA ARG A 191 1.91 8.97 6.57
C ARG A 191 2.36 8.73 8.00
N ARG A 192 1.51 8.12 8.84
CA ARG A 192 1.90 7.78 10.21
C ARG A 192 3.04 6.74 10.26
N ALA A 193 3.09 5.80 9.33
CA ALA A 193 4.20 4.85 9.22
C ALA A 193 5.51 5.58 8.88
N LEU A 194 5.47 6.56 7.98
CA LEU A 194 6.63 7.39 7.62
C LEU A 194 7.06 8.30 8.77
N ASP A 195 6.13 8.84 9.57
CA ASP A 195 6.47 9.61 10.78
C ASP A 195 7.25 8.77 11.81
N LEU A 196 6.88 7.48 11.93
CA LEU A 196 7.52 6.53 12.85
C LEU A 196 8.82 5.95 12.27
N MET A 197 8.92 5.84 10.95
CA MET A 197 10.05 5.28 10.22
C MET A 197 10.41 6.19 9.02
N PRO A 198 11.10 7.32 9.26
CA PRO A 198 11.32 8.36 8.24
C PRO A 198 12.06 7.89 6.99
N ASP A 199 12.88 6.85 7.13
CA ASP A 199 13.76 6.31 6.08
C ASP A 199 13.32 4.92 5.61
N ASP A 200 12.10 4.46 5.93
CA ASP A 200 11.61 3.17 5.42
C ASP A 200 11.22 3.30 3.93
N PRO A 201 11.93 2.62 3.01
CA PRO A 201 11.69 2.75 1.56
C PRO A 201 10.26 2.38 1.17
N GLN A 202 9.69 1.38 1.83
CA GLN A 202 8.36 0.86 1.51
C GLN A 202 7.26 1.83 2.00
N ALA A 203 7.45 2.53 3.11
CA ALA A 203 6.57 3.58 3.57
C ALA A 203 6.63 4.81 2.64
N ILE A 204 7.82 5.25 2.25
CA ILE A 204 8.01 6.37 1.29
C ILE A 204 7.29 6.05 -0.03
N PHE A 205 7.63 4.91 -0.63
CA PHE A 205 7.07 4.51 -1.91
C PHE A 205 5.56 4.24 -1.84
N GLY A 206 5.12 3.58 -0.77
CA GLY A 206 3.71 3.30 -0.52
C GLY A 206 2.89 4.58 -0.41
N LEU A 207 3.39 5.57 0.36
CA LEU A 207 2.72 6.87 0.51
C LEU A 207 2.65 7.61 -0.83
N ALA A 208 3.75 7.66 -1.59
CA ALA A 208 3.77 8.26 -2.92
C ALA A 208 2.73 7.61 -3.86
N THR A 209 2.65 6.28 -3.85
CA THR A 209 1.67 5.51 -4.64
C THR A 209 0.23 5.80 -4.22
N ALA A 210 -0.03 5.92 -2.91
CA ALA A 210 -1.36 6.24 -2.40
C ALA A 210 -1.78 7.67 -2.78
N LEU A 211 -0.87 8.65 -2.65
CA LEU A 211 -1.10 10.04 -3.01
C LEU A 211 -1.31 10.22 -4.52
N GLU A 212 -0.57 9.48 -5.36
CA GLU A 212 -0.80 9.43 -6.80
C GLU A 212 -2.23 8.96 -7.13
N GLN A 213 -2.70 7.90 -6.47
CA GLN A 213 -4.06 7.36 -6.66
C GLN A 213 -5.16 8.26 -6.06
N LEU A 214 -4.82 9.14 -5.12
CA LEU A 214 -5.76 10.12 -4.57
C LEU A 214 -6.16 11.17 -5.61
N GLY A 215 -5.26 11.48 -6.55
CA GLY A 215 -5.57 12.21 -7.79
C GLY A 215 -5.81 13.71 -7.64
N THR A 216 -5.65 14.30 -6.45
CA THR A 216 -5.67 15.75 -6.27
C THR A 216 -4.33 16.37 -6.70
N ARG A 217 -4.34 17.66 -7.02
CA ARG A 217 -3.14 18.37 -7.44
C ARG A 217 -2.10 18.41 -6.32
N GLU A 218 -2.54 18.69 -5.11
CA GLU A 218 -1.70 18.78 -3.91
C GLU A 218 -1.05 17.42 -3.61
N ALA A 219 -1.83 16.34 -3.71
CA ALA A 219 -1.31 14.99 -3.49
C ALA A 219 -0.32 14.57 -4.58
N ALA A 220 -0.55 14.97 -5.83
CA ALA A 220 0.38 14.69 -6.92
C ALA A 220 1.73 15.42 -6.75
N GLU A 221 1.71 16.67 -6.26
CA GLU A 221 2.94 17.42 -5.96
C GLU A 221 3.72 16.78 -4.80
N GLU A 222 3.02 16.34 -3.73
CA GLU A 222 3.65 15.60 -2.64
C GLU A 222 4.20 14.23 -3.09
N ALA A 223 3.44 13.50 -3.90
CA ALA A 223 3.86 12.22 -4.46
C ALA A 223 5.13 12.33 -5.31
N ASP A 224 5.23 13.35 -6.19
CA ASP A 224 6.44 13.58 -6.99
C ASP A 224 7.67 13.82 -6.11
N GLY A 225 7.52 14.60 -5.04
CA GLY A 225 8.59 14.83 -4.06
C GLY A 225 9.05 13.56 -3.35
N LEU A 226 8.10 12.71 -2.93
CA LEU A 226 8.42 11.42 -2.29
C LEU A 226 9.07 10.43 -3.26
N TYR A 227 8.63 10.38 -4.52
CA TYR A 227 9.28 9.56 -5.54
C TYR A 227 10.70 10.05 -5.85
N LEU A 228 10.93 11.36 -5.92
CA LEU A 228 12.27 11.92 -6.07
C LEU A 228 13.17 11.49 -4.92
N ARG A 229 12.71 11.69 -3.68
CA ARG A 229 13.42 11.26 -2.47
C ARG A 229 13.78 9.78 -2.52
N PHE A 230 12.82 8.92 -2.89
CA PHE A 230 13.04 7.48 -3.00
C PHE A 230 14.12 7.12 -4.02
N ILE A 231 14.13 7.77 -5.20
CA ILE A 231 15.14 7.52 -6.25
C ILE A 231 16.54 7.94 -5.78
N GLU A 232 16.63 9.09 -5.08
CA GLU A 232 17.91 9.60 -4.55
C GLU A 232 18.49 8.69 -3.45
N GLU A 233 17.64 8.23 -2.53
CA GLU A 233 18.05 7.37 -1.41
C GLU A 233 18.26 5.91 -1.82
N HIS A 234 17.52 5.43 -2.83
CA HIS A 234 17.49 4.03 -3.24
C HIS A 234 17.57 3.82 -4.76
N PRO A 235 18.63 4.31 -5.45
CA PRO A 235 18.73 4.28 -6.91
C PRO A 235 18.79 2.87 -7.51
N ASN A 236 19.26 1.88 -6.75
CA ASN A 236 19.37 0.49 -7.19
C ASN A 236 18.14 -0.37 -6.85
N SER A 237 17.09 0.23 -6.28
CA SER A 237 15.85 -0.48 -5.95
C SER A 237 15.09 -0.84 -7.23
N PRO A 238 14.49 -2.05 -7.34
CA PRO A 238 13.61 -2.37 -8.47
C PRO A 238 12.39 -1.45 -8.57
N MET A 239 12.07 -0.72 -7.50
CA MET A 239 10.97 0.24 -7.46
C MET A 239 11.37 1.62 -8.02
N ALA A 240 12.66 1.90 -8.20
CA ALA A 240 13.14 3.19 -8.71
C ALA A 240 12.64 3.46 -10.14
N GLU A 241 12.65 2.46 -11.01
CA GLU A 241 12.10 2.58 -12.38
C GLU A 241 10.60 2.93 -12.36
N GLN A 242 9.85 2.37 -11.42
CA GLN A 242 8.43 2.70 -11.27
C GLN A 242 8.23 4.14 -10.78
N ALA A 243 9.05 4.59 -9.83
CA ALA A 243 9.05 5.97 -9.37
C ALA A 243 9.38 6.93 -10.53
N GLU A 244 10.42 6.66 -11.33
CA GLU A 244 10.80 7.49 -12.49
C GLU A 244 9.68 7.61 -13.53
N LYS A 245 8.98 6.50 -13.79
CA LYS A 245 7.80 6.49 -14.68
C LYS A 245 6.68 7.37 -14.12
N ALA A 246 6.37 7.26 -12.84
CA ALA A 246 5.36 8.09 -12.19
C ALA A 246 5.72 9.58 -12.27
N ARG A 247 6.98 9.94 -11.99
CA ARG A 247 7.50 11.31 -12.13
C ARG A 247 7.40 11.84 -13.55
N THR A 248 7.74 11.03 -14.55
CA THR A 248 7.58 11.39 -15.96
C THR A 248 6.12 11.66 -16.31
N ALA A 249 5.19 10.83 -15.80
CA ALA A 249 3.76 11.04 -15.99
C ALA A 249 3.27 12.33 -15.31
N PHE A 250 3.77 12.66 -14.11
CA PHE A 250 3.48 13.95 -13.46
C PHE A 250 4.00 15.13 -14.27
N ALA A 251 5.24 15.06 -14.78
CA ALA A 251 5.80 16.10 -15.63
C ALA A 251 4.96 16.31 -16.90
N GLN A 252 4.56 15.22 -17.57
CA GLN A 252 3.67 15.29 -18.73
C GLN A 252 2.29 15.85 -18.39
N ARG A 253 1.68 15.45 -17.26
CA ARG A 253 0.40 16.00 -16.81
C ARG A 253 0.52 17.48 -16.46
N ARG A 254 1.63 17.90 -15.83
CA ARG A 254 1.92 19.30 -15.52
C ARG A 254 2.12 20.12 -16.78
N LEU A 255 2.87 19.61 -17.75
CA LEU A 255 3.03 20.24 -19.07
C LEU A 255 1.70 20.31 -19.82
N LYS A 256 0.89 19.24 -19.78
CA LYS A 256 -0.44 19.19 -20.41
C LYS A 256 -1.45 20.11 -19.72
N ALA A 257 -1.45 20.18 -18.39
CA ALA A 257 -2.27 21.12 -17.64
C ALA A 257 -1.80 22.57 -17.86
N ALA A 258 -0.49 22.77 -18.04
CA ALA A 258 0.09 24.03 -18.49
C ALA A 258 -0.12 24.28 -20.00
N SER A 259 -0.73 23.37 -20.77
CA SER A 259 -1.10 23.58 -22.18
C SER A 259 -2.62 23.59 -22.40
N VAL A 260 -3.40 23.02 -21.48
CA VAL A 260 -4.86 23.11 -21.39
C VAL A 260 -5.17 24.18 -20.36
N GLY A 261 -5.06 25.44 -20.80
CA GLY A 261 -5.18 26.63 -19.97
C GLY A 261 -3.86 27.35 -19.68
N GLY A 262 -2.76 26.93 -20.31
CA GLY A 262 -1.50 27.65 -20.22
C GLY A 262 -0.89 27.92 -21.59
N PHE A 263 -0.17 29.02 -21.61
CA PHE A 263 0.27 29.79 -22.76
C PHE A 263 0.67 28.96 -23.99
N ARG A 264 -0.04 29.19 -25.10
CA ARG A 264 0.16 28.58 -26.41
C ARG A 264 0.86 29.54 -27.37
N PRO A 265 2.17 29.35 -27.66
CA PRO A 265 2.91 30.25 -28.55
C PRO A 265 2.35 30.31 -29.97
N ASP A 266 1.81 29.19 -30.47
CA ASP A 266 1.13 29.11 -31.76
C ASP A 266 -0.15 29.98 -31.79
N VAL A 267 -0.97 29.91 -30.74
CA VAL A 267 -2.15 30.76 -30.58
C VAL A 267 -1.76 32.23 -30.43
N MET A 268 -0.73 32.55 -29.65
CA MET A 268 -0.19 33.91 -29.55
C MET A 268 0.20 34.47 -30.92
N MET A 269 0.84 33.65 -31.78
CA MET A 269 1.19 34.07 -33.15
C MET A 269 -0.03 34.28 -34.03
N TYR A 270 -1.06 33.43 -33.94
CA TYR A 270 -2.33 33.65 -34.64
C TYR A 270 -3.04 34.92 -34.19
N ILE A 271 -3.07 35.19 -32.88
CA ILE A 271 -3.65 36.42 -32.31
C ILE A 271 -2.85 37.64 -32.78
N SER A 272 -1.52 37.58 -32.77
CA SER A 272 -0.67 38.67 -33.24
C SER A 272 -0.95 39.02 -34.71
N GLY A 273 -1.06 37.99 -35.57
CA GLY A 273 -1.48 38.17 -36.97
C GLY A 273 -2.87 38.79 -37.09
N ALA A 274 -3.85 38.28 -36.34
CA ALA A 274 -5.22 38.80 -36.35
C ALA A 274 -5.29 40.27 -35.91
N LEU A 275 -4.58 40.66 -34.84
CA LEU A 275 -4.50 42.04 -34.38
C LEU A 275 -3.88 42.97 -35.44
N GLN A 276 -2.86 42.51 -36.19
CA GLN A 276 -2.29 43.28 -37.30
C GLN A 276 -3.30 43.45 -38.44
N THR A 277 -4.00 42.38 -38.82
CA THR A 277 -5.05 42.42 -39.83
C THR A 277 -6.19 43.37 -39.43
N PHE A 278 -6.68 43.32 -38.20
CA PHE A 278 -7.77 44.17 -37.74
C PHE A 278 -7.38 45.65 -37.67
N ARG A 279 -6.12 45.97 -37.32
CA ARG A 279 -5.60 47.35 -37.41
C ARG A 279 -5.63 47.91 -38.84
N GLN A 280 -5.35 47.08 -39.84
CA GLN A 280 -5.34 47.49 -41.25
C GLN A 280 -6.75 47.58 -41.86
N GLN A 281 -7.65 46.66 -41.49
CA GLN A 281 -8.95 46.47 -42.13
C GLN A 281 -10.11 47.22 -41.42
N GLY A 282 -9.89 47.69 -40.19
CA GLY A 282 -10.87 48.47 -39.43
C GLY A 282 -11.99 47.65 -38.76
N PRO A 283 -12.79 48.30 -37.89
CA PRO A 283 -13.72 47.63 -36.98
C PRO A 283 -14.92 46.96 -37.67
N GLN A 284 -15.34 47.45 -38.85
CA GLN A 284 -16.46 46.85 -39.60
C GLN A 284 -16.08 45.48 -40.16
N THR A 285 -14.88 45.39 -40.76
CA THR A 285 -14.35 44.13 -41.30
C THR A 285 -14.07 43.11 -40.19
N CYS A 286 -13.56 43.58 -39.04
CA CYS A 286 -13.38 42.75 -37.85
C CYS A 286 -14.69 42.10 -37.39
N ARG A 287 -15.79 42.87 -37.35
CA ARG A 287 -17.13 42.34 -37.01
C ARG A 287 -17.63 41.31 -38.02
N ALA A 288 -17.42 41.56 -39.31
CA ALA A 288 -17.82 40.63 -40.37
C ALA A 288 -17.09 39.29 -40.25
N ILE A 289 -15.77 39.32 -40.04
CA ILE A 289 -14.93 38.12 -39.84
C ILE A 289 -15.39 37.34 -38.61
N ALA A 290 -15.60 38.02 -37.47
CA ALA A 290 -16.02 37.37 -36.22
C ALA A 290 -17.36 36.62 -36.37
N LEU A 291 -18.35 37.27 -36.99
CA LEU A 291 -19.66 36.68 -37.22
C LEU A 291 -19.61 35.51 -38.21
N GLU A 292 -18.79 35.63 -39.25
CA GLU A 292 -18.61 34.55 -40.24
C GLU A 292 -18.00 33.30 -39.58
N ILE A 293 -16.97 33.46 -38.76
CA ILE A 293 -16.36 32.35 -38.02
C ILE A 293 -17.37 31.74 -37.03
N ALA A 294 -18.12 32.57 -36.31
CA ALA A 294 -19.15 32.09 -35.38
C ALA A 294 -20.26 31.29 -36.09
N MET A 295 -20.66 31.70 -37.31
CA MET A 295 -21.62 30.95 -38.12
C MET A 295 -21.03 29.63 -38.62
N LEU A 296 -19.78 29.64 -39.08
CA LEU A 296 -19.07 28.44 -39.51
C LEU A 296 -18.94 27.42 -38.36
N GLY A 297 -18.66 27.91 -37.15
CA GLY A 297 -18.55 27.12 -35.92
C GLY A 297 -19.83 26.43 -35.44
N ARG A 298 -21.02 26.82 -35.93
CA ARG A 298 -22.29 26.18 -35.54
C ARG A 298 -22.36 24.70 -35.97
N ASN A 299 -21.65 24.33 -37.02
CA ASN A 299 -21.62 22.96 -37.53
C ASN A 299 -20.44 22.14 -36.96
N GLY A 300 -19.69 22.70 -36.00
CA GLY A 300 -18.46 22.14 -35.46
C GLY A 300 -17.23 22.59 -36.27
N LEU A 301 -16.27 23.22 -35.60
CA LEU A 301 -14.90 23.41 -36.10
C LEU A 301 -14.03 22.38 -35.40
N ASP A 302 -13.29 21.55 -36.15
CA ASP A 302 -12.26 20.72 -35.55
C ASP A 302 -11.03 21.58 -35.24
N ILE A 303 -10.82 21.83 -33.95
CA ILE A 303 -9.69 22.63 -33.45
C ILE A 303 -8.44 21.80 -33.16
N ASN A 304 -8.53 20.46 -33.24
CA ASN A 304 -7.44 19.54 -32.95
C ASN A 304 -6.80 18.97 -34.21
N ASP A 305 -7.46 19.05 -35.36
CA ASP A 305 -6.90 18.65 -36.67
C ASP A 305 -6.24 19.84 -37.39
N PRO A 306 -4.89 19.87 -37.51
CA PRO A 306 -4.19 20.92 -38.24
C PRO A 306 -4.28 20.77 -39.76
N ASP A 307 -4.65 19.61 -40.30
CA ASP A 307 -4.73 19.34 -41.73
C ASP A 307 -6.10 19.73 -42.31
N GLU A 308 -7.14 19.79 -41.48
CA GLU A 308 -8.42 20.36 -41.86
C GLU A 308 -8.31 21.88 -42.07
N LYS A 309 -8.80 22.36 -43.23
CA LYS A 309 -8.68 23.76 -43.64
C LYS A 309 -10.02 24.38 -43.98
N TYR A 310 -10.30 25.49 -43.33
CA TYR A 310 -11.45 26.34 -43.53
C TYR A 310 -11.07 27.59 -44.34
N THR A 311 -12.05 28.15 -45.05
CA THR A 311 -11.93 29.40 -45.79
C THR A 311 -13.01 30.36 -45.34
N LEU A 312 -12.70 31.66 -45.39
CA LEU A 312 -13.65 32.73 -45.09
C LEU A 312 -13.82 33.59 -46.33
N LYS A 313 -15.01 34.14 -46.53
CA LYS A 313 -15.29 35.15 -47.55
C LYS A 313 -14.70 36.50 -47.15
N SER A 314 -14.73 36.80 -45.86
CA SER A 314 -14.30 38.10 -45.32
C SER A 314 -12.79 38.19 -45.07
N LEU A 315 -12.06 37.07 -45.17
CA LEU A 315 -10.62 37.02 -44.95
C LEU A 315 -9.98 35.96 -45.87
N PRO A 316 -9.18 36.36 -46.88
CA PRO A 316 -8.56 35.40 -47.80
C PRO A 316 -7.51 34.56 -47.08
N GLY A 317 -7.55 33.25 -47.28
CA GLY A 317 -6.59 32.32 -46.71
C GLY A 317 -7.18 30.93 -46.46
N ARG A 318 -6.35 30.03 -45.94
CA ARG A 318 -6.75 28.71 -45.44
C ARG A 318 -6.34 28.60 -43.99
N PHE A 319 -7.29 28.29 -43.12
CA PHE A 319 -7.12 28.36 -41.67
C PHE A 319 -7.46 27.01 -41.04
N SER A 320 -6.69 26.55 -40.05
CA SER A 320 -7.14 25.45 -39.19
C SER A 320 -8.25 25.94 -38.25
N GLY A 321 -9.00 25.01 -37.64
CA GLY A 321 -10.05 25.36 -36.68
C GLY A 321 -9.51 26.17 -35.50
N LEU A 322 -8.34 25.79 -34.96
CA LEU A 322 -7.67 26.54 -33.89
C LEU A 322 -7.31 27.98 -34.31
N HIS A 323 -6.85 28.17 -35.55
CA HIS A 323 -6.50 29.50 -36.05
C HIS A 323 -7.76 30.37 -36.16
N LEU A 324 -8.87 29.83 -36.68
CA LEU A 324 -10.15 30.53 -36.72
C LEU A 324 -10.67 30.90 -35.32
N LEU A 325 -10.56 29.98 -34.36
CA LEU A 325 -10.94 30.24 -32.97
C LEU A 325 -10.10 31.38 -32.36
N ALA A 326 -8.79 31.43 -32.63
CA ALA A 326 -7.92 32.52 -32.20
C ALA A 326 -8.28 33.88 -32.85
N ILE A 327 -8.62 33.90 -34.15
CA ILE A 327 -9.09 35.10 -34.85
C ILE A 327 -10.41 35.60 -34.25
N MET A 328 -11.35 34.69 -34.01
CA MET A 328 -12.66 35.01 -33.41
C MET A 328 -12.52 35.57 -32.00
N TYR A 329 -11.72 34.91 -31.14
CA TYR A 329 -11.39 35.41 -29.80
C TYR A 329 -10.83 36.84 -29.85
N THR A 330 -9.86 37.07 -30.74
CA THR A 330 -9.22 38.38 -30.92
C THR A 330 -10.23 39.46 -31.32
N ALA A 331 -11.17 39.13 -32.21
CA ALA A 331 -12.17 40.06 -32.69
C ALA A 331 -13.18 40.43 -31.60
N PHE A 332 -13.71 39.45 -30.86
CA PHE A 332 -14.66 39.72 -29.78
C PHE A 332 -14.02 40.50 -28.64
N ARG A 333 -12.73 40.27 -28.31
CA ARG A 333 -12.02 41.14 -27.36
C ARG A 333 -11.96 42.62 -27.77
N GLN A 334 -12.06 42.95 -29.06
CA GLN A 334 -12.12 44.34 -29.54
C GLN A 334 -13.55 44.88 -29.68
N ILE A 335 -14.55 44.02 -29.92
CA ILE A 335 -15.92 44.41 -30.25
C ILE A 335 -16.85 44.36 -29.03
N ASP A 336 -16.76 43.28 -28.25
CA ASP A 336 -17.55 43.00 -27.06
C ASP A 336 -16.71 42.11 -26.12
N PRO A 337 -15.92 42.72 -25.22
CA PRO A 337 -15.00 41.98 -24.35
C PRO A 337 -15.69 41.01 -23.38
N THR A 338 -17.01 41.12 -23.21
CA THR A 338 -17.81 40.30 -22.29
C THR A 338 -18.38 39.04 -22.95
N MET A 339 -18.27 38.92 -24.27
CA MET A 339 -18.76 37.78 -25.04
C MET A 339 -17.94 36.51 -24.74
N ASP A 340 -18.63 35.43 -24.38
CA ASP A 340 -18.00 34.12 -24.21
C ASP A 340 -17.80 33.44 -25.58
N THR A 341 -16.54 33.25 -25.96
CA THR A 341 -16.16 32.59 -27.20
C THR A 341 -15.91 31.08 -27.04
N GLY A 342 -16.14 30.52 -25.86
CA GLY A 342 -15.93 29.10 -25.56
C GLY A 342 -14.46 28.67 -25.48
N ALA A 343 -13.54 29.64 -25.43
CA ALA A 343 -12.10 29.44 -25.34
C ALA A 343 -11.46 30.56 -24.52
N ASP A 344 -10.47 30.24 -23.70
CA ASP A 344 -9.70 31.24 -22.93
C ASP A 344 -8.26 31.37 -23.46
N PHE A 345 -8.01 32.45 -24.21
CA PHE A 345 -6.68 32.82 -24.71
C PHE A 345 -6.17 34.14 -24.11
N ALA A 346 -6.54 34.44 -22.85
CA ALA A 346 -6.22 35.74 -22.24
C ALA A 346 -4.70 35.98 -22.11
N ALA A 347 -3.93 34.94 -21.79
CA ALA A 347 -2.48 35.03 -21.63
C ALA A 347 -1.78 35.28 -22.99
N GLU A 348 -2.20 34.57 -24.03
CA GLU A 348 -1.71 34.70 -25.40
C GLU A 348 -2.07 36.06 -26.00
N TYR A 349 -3.29 36.55 -25.73
CA TYR A 349 -3.73 37.87 -26.17
C TYR A 349 -2.90 38.98 -25.53
N THR A 350 -2.64 38.88 -24.22
CA THR A 350 -1.80 39.85 -23.50
C THR A 350 -0.38 39.87 -24.06
N ALA A 351 0.25 38.70 -24.24
CA ALA A 351 1.60 38.64 -24.81
C ALA A 351 1.66 39.11 -26.27
N ALA A 352 0.61 38.86 -27.07
CA ALA A 352 0.54 39.34 -28.44
C ALA A 352 0.44 40.87 -28.52
N LEU A 353 -0.21 41.53 -27.56
CA LEU A 353 -0.23 42.99 -27.44
C LEU A 353 1.17 43.55 -27.11
N ASP A 354 1.91 42.91 -26.21
CA ASP A 354 3.26 43.34 -25.80
C ASP A 354 4.28 43.28 -26.95
N LEU A 355 4.05 42.41 -27.95
CA LEU A 355 4.90 42.27 -29.14
C LEU A 355 4.58 43.27 -30.25
N GLN A 356 3.49 44.06 -30.14
CA GLN A 356 3.17 45.04 -31.17
C GLN A 356 4.09 46.26 -31.04
N PRO A 357 4.65 46.77 -32.15
CA PRO A 357 5.40 48.02 -32.12
C PRO A 357 4.45 49.15 -31.64
N ARG A 358 4.92 49.93 -30.65
CA ARG A 358 4.21 51.08 -30.09
C ARG A 358 3.94 52.16 -31.14
#